data_AF-A0A7K5XKN6-F1
#
_entry.id   AF-A0A7K5XKN6-F1
#
_cell.length_a   1.000
_cell.length_b   1.000
_cell.length_c   1.000
_cell.angle_alpha   90.00
_cell.angle_beta   90.00
_cell.angle_gamma   90.00
#
_symmetry.space_group_name_H-M   'P 1'
#
loop_
_entity.id
_entity.type
_entity.pdbx_description
1 polymer ?
#
loop_
_entity_poly.entity_id
_entity_poly.type
_entity_poly.pdbx_seq_one_letter_code
_entity_poly.pdbx_strand_id
1 'polypeptide(L)'
;MRLCERSLPPGRRRGVLLVAALLLVAALGLRSISRTCPDGHQSAALHHPRCRQRLYRALELSPGWRINCSGIIRGDEKAIQEAQLDSLEKANKRAPLTPGDYLNMTKDCGNFRATRRFIEFPLSQEEAEFPIAYSMVIHNKIEMFERLLRSIYAPQNVYCVHIDNKSPADFQEAVRAIAACLPNVFVASHLESVVYASWSRVQADLNCMQDLLQSPVQWRYILNTCGTDFPIKTNAEIIRALKVLQGQNSMESEKPSAFKQARWKYHHEVGTVISRTAMQKVPPPLSSPMFTGNAYIVVTRAFVQHIFKNPTVQQFLDWAKDTYSPDEHIWATLNRMPGVPGAMPPNDKYQLSDMNALPRLVKWQYLEGDTSKGAPYPPCTGKHQRSVCIYGAGDLPWILQQHHLLANKFDPMVDDVAIQCLEEHLRHSALYGRGL
;
A
#
# COMPACT_ATOMS: atom_id res chain seq x y z
N MET A 1 -78.07 56.43 -0.33
CA MET A 1 -76.64 56.32 0.08
C MET A 1 -76.53 55.37 1.26
N ARG A 2 -76.10 54.12 1.03
CA ARG A 2 -75.31 53.28 1.96
C ARG A 2 -74.97 51.97 1.23
N LEU A 3 -73.69 51.63 1.27
CA LEU A 3 -73.00 50.70 0.39
C LEU A 3 -73.35 49.24 0.69
N CYS A 4 -73.53 48.44 -0.36
CA CYS A 4 -73.54 46.98 -0.30
C CYS A 4 -72.12 46.45 -0.06
N GLU A 5 -71.88 45.84 1.10
CA GLU A 5 -70.74 44.93 1.29
C GLU A 5 -71.09 43.54 0.71
N ARG A 6 -70.33 43.12 -0.29
CA ARG A 6 -70.37 41.75 -0.82
C ARG A 6 -69.52 40.84 0.06
N SER A 7 -70.16 39.92 0.77
CA SER A 7 -69.52 38.79 1.45
C SER A 7 -68.97 37.77 0.43
N LEU A 8 -67.67 37.45 0.54
CA LEU A 8 -67.01 36.38 -0.23
C LEU A 8 -67.35 34.98 0.35
N PRO A 9 -67.49 33.94 -0.50
CA PRO A 9 -68.01 32.63 -0.10
C PRO A 9 -66.98 31.78 0.68
N PRO A 10 -67.45 30.82 1.52
CA PRO A 10 -66.61 30.08 2.48
C PRO A 10 -65.66 29.04 1.86
N GLY A 11 -65.71 28.82 0.54
CA GLY A 11 -64.82 27.88 -0.17
C GLY A 11 -63.40 28.40 -0.41
N ARG A 12 -63.16 29.72 -0.32
CA ARG A 12 -61.87 30.32 -0.70
C ARG A 12 -60.79 30.25 0.39
N ARG A 13 -61.16 30.12 1.68
CA ARG A 13 -60.20 30.08 2.80
C ARG A 13 -59.47 28.74 2.93
N ARG A 14 -60.13 27.61 2.63
CA ARG A 14 -59.49 26.28 2.69
C ARG A 14 -58.49 26.04 1.56
N GLY A 15 -58.78 26.53 0.35
CA GLY A 15 -57.85 26.44 -0.79
C GLY A 15 -56.56 27.27 -0.58
N VAL A 16 -56.68 28.46 0.01
CA VAL A 16 -55.52 29.33 0.28
C VAL A 16 -54.61 28.75 1.37
N LEU A 17 -55.16 28.12 2.41
CA LEU A 17 -54.38 27.45 3.46
C LEU A 17 -53.63 26.20 2.95
N LEU A 18 -54.27 25.40 2.08
CA LEU A 18 -53.61 24.24 1.45
C LEU A 18 -52.49 24.65 0.49
N VAL A 19 -52.71 25.69 -0.31
CA VAL A 19 -51.69 26.22 -1.23
C VAL A 19 -50.54 26.85 -0.45
N ALA A 20 -50.81 27.57 0.64
CA ALA A 20 -49.77 28.12 1.51
C ALA A 20 -48.94 27.02 2.20
N ALA A 21 -49.57 25.94 2.66
CA ALA A 21 -48.89 24.79 3.24
C ALA A 21 -48.04 24.03 2.19
N LEU A 22 -48.56 23.82 0.99
CA LEU A 22 -47.82 23.23 -0.13
C LEU A 22 -46.63 24.10 -0.57
N LEU A 23 -46.79 25.42 -0.59
CA LEU A 23 -45.71 26.37 -0.88
C LEU A 23 -44.66 26.41 0.23
N LEU A 24 -45.05 26.26 1.50
CA LEU A 24 -44.11 26.14 2.63
C LEU A 24 -43.35 24.81 2.59
N VAL A 25 -44.00 23.70 2.27
CA VAL A 25 -43.36 22.39 2.09
C VAL A 25 -42.45 22.41 0.85
N ALA A 26 -42.86 23.07 -0.23
CA ALA A 26 -42.03 23.29 -1.41
C ALA A 26 -40.83 24.21 -1.10
N ALA A 27 -41.02 25.27 -0.30
CA ALA A 27 -39.94 26.18 0.10
C ALA A 27 -38.97 25.53 1.10
N LEU A 28 -39.46 24.68 2.01
CA LEU A 28 -38.63 23.87 2.92
C LEU A 28 -37.91 22.75 2.16
N GLY A 29 -38.58 22.12 1.18
CA GLY A 29 -38.00 21.17 0.24
C GLY A 29 -36.92 21.81 -0.63
N LEU A 30 -37.16 22.99 -1.18
CA LEU A 30 -36.20 23.78 -1.95
C LEU A 30 -35.03 24.28 -1.09
N ARG A 31 -35.24 24.67 0.17
CA ARG A 31 -34.16 24.97 1.12
C ARG A 31 -33.33 23.75 1.50
N SER A 32 -33.91 22.55 1.52
CA SER A 32 -33.16 21.30 1.67
C SER A 32 -32.37 20.91 0.41
N ILE A 33 -32.83 21.36 -0.76
CA ILE A 33 -32.17 21.16 -2.06
C ILE A 33 -31.07 22.22 -2.30
N SER A 34 -31.18 23.42 -1.70
CA SER A 34 -30.25 24.54 -1.92
C SER A 34 -29.12 24.66 -0.88
N ARG A 35 -28.92 23.69 0.02
CA ARG A 35 -27.70 23.67 0.85
C ARG A 35 -26.53 23.34 -0.06
N THR A 36 -25.82 24.38 -0.48
CA THR A 36 -24.53 24.27 -1.15
C THR A 36 -23.60 23.43 -0.27
N CYS A 37 -22.91 22.47 -0.88
CA CYS A 37 -21.86 21.76 -0.16
C CYS A 37 -20.83 22.80 0.26
N PRO A 38 -20.38 22.82 1.53
CA PRO A 38 -19.39 23.79 1.97
C PRO A 38 -18.13 23.63 1.13
N ASP A 39 -17.80 24.66 0.35
CA ASP A 39 -16.57 24.71 -0.42
C ASP A 39 -15.39 24.81 0.57
N GLY A 40 -14.49 23.84 0.52
CA GLY A 40 -13.18 23.91 1.20
C GLY A 40 -12.94 22.92 2.35
N HIS A 41 -13.97 22.31 2.96
CA HIS A 41 -13.76 21.32 4.04
C HIS A 41 -14.33 19.95 3.69
N GLN A 42 -13.48 19.10 3.10
CA GLN A 42 -13.83 17.73 2.69
C GLN A 42 -14.41 16.88 3.84
N SER A 43 -13.96 17.09 5.08
CA SER A 43 -14.52 16.45 6.29
C SER A 43 -15.98 16.86 6.57
N ALA A 44 -16.34 18.14 6.40
CA ALA A 44 -17.71 18.61 6.59
C ALA A 44 -18.68 18.03 5.54
N ALA A 45 -18.18 17.79 4.31
CA ALA A 45 -18.95 17.18 3.25
C ALA A 45 -19.36 15.73 3.54
N LEU A 46 -18.62 15.00 4.38
CA LEU A 46 -18.94 13.61 4.75
C LEU A 46 -20.22 13.48 5.58
N HIS A 47 -20.58 14.52 6.34
CA HIS A 47 -21.78 14.50 7.19
C HIS A 47 -23.09 14.67 6.41
N HIS A 48 -23.02 15.14 5.16
CA HIS A 48 -24.20 15.30 4.31
C HIS A 48 -24.20 14.27 3.16
N PRO A 49 -25.18 13.35 3.07
CA PRO A 49 -25.15 12.23 2.11
C PRO A 49 -24.92 12.63 0.65
N ARG A 50 -25.56 13.72 0.19
CA ARG A 50 -25.38 14.24 -1.18
C ARG A 50 -23.98 14.78 -1.44
N CYS A 51 -23.39 15.47 -0.46
CA CYS A 51 -22.06 16.05 -0.60
C CYS A 51 -20.99 14.96 -0.54
N ARG A 52 -21.16 13.98 0.35
CA ARG A 52 -20.34 12.77 0.38
C ARG A 52 -20.35 12.03 -0.95
N GLN A 53 -21.53 11.81 -1.55
CA GLN A 53 -21.61 11.13 -2.85
C GLN A 53 -20.91 11.91 -3.97
N ARG A 54 -21.07 13.24 -4.00
CA ARG A 54 -20.37 14.09 -4.97
C ARG A 54 -18.85 14.04 -4.79
N LEU A 55 -18.38 14.08 -3.54
CA LEU A 55 -16.96 13.95 -3.20
C LEU A 55 -16.41 12.58 -3.60
N TYR A 56 -17.13 11.49 -3.30
CA TYR A 56 -16.69 10.13 -3.63
C TYR A 56 -16.59 9.93 -5.14
N ARG A 57 -17.55 10.42 -5.93
CA ARG A 57 -17.46 10.40 -7.40
C ARG A 57 -16.24 11.16 -7.93
N ALA A 58 -15.86 12.28 -7.32
CA ALA A 58 -14.66 13.01 -7.70
C ALA A 58 -13.36 12.25 -7.36
N LEU A 59 -13.42 11.34 -6.38
CA LEU A 59 -12.32 10.51 -5.92
C LEU A 59 -12.30 9.11 -6.54
N GLU A 60 -13.30 8.69 -7.31
CA GLU A 60 -13.25 7.40 -8.00
C GLU A 60 -12.01 7.33 -8.89
N LEU A 61 -11.48 6.15 -9.17
CA LEU A 61 -10.48 5.94 -10.21
C LEU A 61 -11.18 5.16 -11.31
N SER A 62 -11.13 5.64 -12.54
CA SER A 62 -11.73 4.95 -13.68
C SER A 62 -10.60 4.43 -14.57
N PRO A 63 -10.64 3.15 -14.97
CA PRO A 63 -9.67 2.62 -15.91
C PRO A 63 -9.84 3.31 -17.27
N GLY A 64 -8.86 3.12 -18.15
CA GLY A 64 -8.98 3.55 -19.54
C GLY A 64 -10.24 2.98 -20.23
N TRP A 65 -10.74 3.68 -21.25
CA TRP A 65 -11.90 3.27 -22.05
C TRP A 65 -11.75 1.80 -22.51
N ARG A 66 -12.77 0.96 -22.25
CA ARG A 66 -12.95 -0.46 -22.63
C ARG A 66 -12.53 -1.57 -21.65
N ILE A 67 -12.03 -1.26 -20.45
CA ILE A 67 -11.66 -2.33 -19.49
C ILE A 67 -12.85 -2.69 -18.58
N ASN A 68 -13.26 -3.95 -18.55
CA ASN A 68 -14.29 -4.47 -17.64
C ASN A 68 -13.67 -4.98 -16.32
N CYS A 69 -13.22 -4.06 -15.45
CA CYS A 69 -12.58 -4.45 -14.20
C CYS A 69 -13.50 -5.23 -13.26
N SER A 70 -14.80 -4.90 -13.18
CA SER A 70 -15.75 -5.69 -12.37
C SER A 70 -15.84 -7.15 -12.84
N GLY A 71 -15.79 -7.40 -14.16
CA GLY A 71 -15.70 -8.75 -14.72
C GLY A 71 -14.39 -9.45 -14.37
N ILE A 72 -13.25 -8.76 -14.58
CA ILE A 72 -11.91 -9.30 -14.27
C ILE A 72 -11.81 -9.67 -12.79
N ILE A 73 -12.22 -8.79 -11.87
CA ILE A 73 -12.15 -9.02 -10.42
C ILE A 73 -13.02 -10.21 -10.00
N ARG A 74 -14.16 -10.43 -10.66
CA ARG A 74 -15.07 -11.56 -10.41
C ARG A 74 -14.63 -12.87 -11.08
N GLY A 75 -13.55 -12.86 -11.86
CA GLY A 75 -13.08 -14.05 -12.58
C GLY A 75 -13.87 -14.37 -13.86
N ASP A 76 -14.53 -13.38 -14.48
CA ASP A 76 -15.19 -13.57 -15.77
C ASP A 76 -14.14 -13.86 -16.86
N GLU A 77 -14.17 -15.09 -17.39
CA GLU A 77 -13.17 -15.58 -18.34
C GLU A 77 -13.08 -14.71 -19.59
N LYS A 78 -14.22 -14.19 -20.07
CA LYS A 78 -14.28 -13.34 -21.26
C LYS A 78 -13.59 -12.00 -20.99
N ALA A 79 -13.90 -11.35 -19.86
CA ALA A 79 -13.27 -10.09 -19.47
C ALA A 79 -11.75 -10.25 -19.26
N ILE A 80 -11.29 -11.38 -18.71
CA ILE A 80 -9.87 -11.69 -18.54
C ILE A 80 -9.19 -11.90 -19.90
N GLN A 81 -9.80 -12.68 -20.80
CA GLN A 81 -9.26 -12.90 -22.15
C GLN A 81 -9.18 -11.60 -22.94
N GLU A 82 -10.22 -10.77 -22.90
CA GLU A 82 -10.22 -9.44 -23.52
C GLU A 82 -9.10 -8.55 -22.95
N ALA A 83 -8.90 -8.55 -21.62
CA ALA A 83 -7.82 -7.81 -20.97
C ALA A 83 -6.42 -8.30 -21.37
N GLN A 84 -6.24 -9.61 -21.49
CA GLN A 84 -4.96 -10.20 -21.92
C GLN A 84 -4.64 -9.83 -23.37
N LEU A 85 -5.63 -9.86 -24.27
CA LEU A 85 -5.47 -9.41 -25.66
C LEU A 85 -5.12 -7.92 -25.71
N ASP A 86 -5.84 -7.09 -24.96
CA ASP A 86 -5.58 -5.64 -24.85
C ASP A 86 -4.16 -5.35 -24.34
N SER A 87 -3.69 -6.11 -23.34
CA SER A 87 -2.34 -6.00 -22.80
C SER A 87 -1.28 -6.30 -23.86
N LEU A 88 -1.47 -7.35 -24.67
CA LEU A 88 -0.57 -7.70 -25.78
C LEU A 88 -0.52 -6.62 -26.86
N GLU A 89 -1.68 -6.03 -27.21
CA GLU A 89 -1.75 -4.97 -28.23
C GLU A 89 -1.15 -3.63 -27.75
N LYS A 90 -1.36 -3.28 -26.47
CA LYS A 90 -0.97 -2.00 -25.88
C LYS A 90 0.43 -2.00 -25.27
N ALA A 91 1.03 -3.15 -24.97
CA ALA A 91 2.39 -3.25 -24.44
C ALA A 91 3.42 -2.48 -25.29
N ASN A 92 3.18 -2.35 -26.60
CA ASN A 92 4.05 -1.62 -27.53
C ASN A 92 3.64 -0.15 -27.78
N LYS A 93 2.52 0.33 -27.24
CA LYS A 93 1.96 1.67 -27.55
C LYS A 93 1.82 2.58 -26.32
N ARG A 94 1.90 2.04 -25.10
CA ARG A 94 1.76 2.86 -23.90
C ARG A 94 3.03 3.65 -23.61
N ALA A 95 2.88 4.96 -23.46
CA ALA A 95 3.90 5.83 -22.91
C ALA A 95 3.67 5.99 -21.39
N PRO A 96 4.55 5.46 -20.52
CA PRO A 96 4.44 5.67 -19.08
C PRO A 96 4.74 7.13 -18.73
N LEU A 97 4.21 7.58 -17.59
CA LEU A 97 4.53 8.92 -17.07
C LEU A 97 6.00 9.00 -16.67
N THR A 98 6.66 10.04 -17.14
CA THR A 98 8.10 10.28 -16.94
C THR A 98 8.36 11.12 -15.68
N PRO A 99 9.61 11.16 -15.17
CA PRO A 99 9.97 12.07 -14.08
C PRO A 99 9.66 13.53 -14.42
N GLY A 100 9.89 13.95 -15.66
CA GLY A 100 9.57 15.30 -16.15
C GLY A 100 8.08 15.64 -16.06
N ASP A 101 7.19 14.68 -16.35
CA ASP A 101 5.74 14.88 -16.21
C ASP A 101 5.36 15.15 -14.74
N TYR A 102 5.94 14.39 -13.81
CA TYR A 102 5.70 14.59 -12.38
C TYR A 102 6.29 15.90 -11.86
N LEU A 103 7.47 16.30 -12.32
CA LEU A 103 8.04 17.61 -12.01
C LEU A 103 7.14 18.75 -12.49
N ASN A 104 6.50 18.60 -13.65
CA ASN A 104 5.57 19.60 -14.14
C ASN A 104 4.26 19.63 -13.35
N MET A 105 3.67 18.45 -13.05
CA MET A 105 2.42 18.36 -12.31
C MET A 105 2.54 18.88 -10.86
N THR A 106 3.68 18.64 -10.21
CA THR A 106 3.91 18.99 -8.79
C THR A 106 4.24 20.47 -8.55
N LYS A 107 4.39 21.29 -9.61
CA LYS A 107 4.50 22.75 -9.47
C LYS A 107 3.28 23.37 -8.80
N ASP A 108 2.10 22.77 -9.00
CA ASP A 108 0.88 23.10 -8.27
C ASP A 108 0.43 21.87 -7.49
N CYS A 109 0.83 21.80 -6.21
CA CYS A 109 0.49 20.66 -5.36
C CYS A 109 -1.01 20.50 -5.12
N GLY A 110 -1.79 21.59 -5.12
CA GLY A 110 -3.24 21.51 -4.98
C GLY A 110 -3.86 20.82 -6.20
N ASN A 111 -3.45 21.24 -7.39
CA ASN A 111 -3.87 20.62 -8.64
C ASN A 111 -3.34 19.19 -8.78
N PHE A 112 -2.09 18.90 -8.39
CA PHE A 112 -1.53 17.55 -8.38
C PHE A 112 -2.37 16.60 -7.53
N ARG A 113 -2.64 16.95 -6.26
CA ARG A 113 -3.44 16.11 -5.36
C ARG A 113 -4.85 15.89 -5.89
N ALA A 114 -5.49 16.94 -6.43
CA ALA A 114 -6.83 16.86 -7.01
C ALA A 114 -6.89 16.00 -8.29
N THR A 115 -6.00 16.23 -9.25
CA THR A 115 -5.98 15.53 -10.54
C THR A 115 -5.54 14.08 -10.40
N ARG A 116 -4.58 13.80 -9.52
CA ARG A 116 -4.17 12.44 -9.18
C ARG A 116 -5.16 11.74 -8.25
N ARG A 117 -6.14 12.46 -7.69
CA ARG A 117 -7.21 11.97 -6.82
C ARG A 117 -6.68 11.33 -5.54
N PHE A 118 -5.80 12.03 -4.82
CA PHE A 118 -5.39 11.63 -3.47
C PHE A 118 -6.57 11.81 -2.49
N ILE A 119 -6.67 10.92 -1.50
CA ILE A 119 -7.67 11.02 -0.42
C ILE A 119 -7.03 11.81 0.72
N GLU A 120 -7.48 13.05 0.93
CA GLU A 120 -6.86 14.00 1.88
C GLU A 120 -7.57 14.07 3.25
N PHE A 121 -8.45 13.12 3.55
CA PHE A 121 -9.16 13.01 4.83
C PHE A 121 -9.29 11.54 5.27
N PRO A 122 -9.33 11.25 6.58
CA PRO A 122 -9.63 9.90 7.05
C PRO A 122 -11.04 9.48 6.62
N LEU A 123 -11.19 8.26 6.08
CA LEU A 123 -12.48 7.74 5.62
C LEU A 123 -13.35 7.22 6.78
N SER A 124 -12.75 6.94 7.94
CA SER A 124 -13.44 6.51 9.16
C SER A 124 -12.67 6.90 10.42
N GLN A 125 -13.36 6.90 11.57
CA GLN A 125 -12.74 7.10 12.88
C GLN A 125 -11.76 5.96 13.22
N GLU A 126 -12.10 4.72 12.86
CA GLU A 126 -11.22 3.56 13.02
C GLU A 126 -9.88 3.79 12.31
N GLU A 127 -9.91 4.35 11.11
CA GLU A 127 -8.71 4.65 10.35
C GLU A 127 -7.92 5.82 10.94
N ALA A 128 -8.60 6.87 11.41
CA ALA A 128 -7.98 8.04 12.03
C ALA A 128 -7.20 7.68 13.32
N GLU A 129 -7.70 6.71 14.09
CA GLU A 129 -7.15 6.33 15.41
C GLU A 129 -6.08 5.23 15.34
N PHE A 130 -5.83 4.66 14.15
CA PHE A 130 -4.81 3.63 13.94
C PHE A 130 -3.82 4.01 12.83
N PRO A 131 -2.93 4.99 13.07
CA PRO A 131 -1.93 5.38 12.08
C PRO A 131 -0.93 4.26 11.76
N ILE A 132 -0.62 4.12 10.49
CA ILE A 132 0.38 3.19 9.95
C ILE A 132 1.58 3.98 9.43
N ALA A 133 2.78 3.44 9.63
CA ALA A 133 4.00 3.91 9.00
C ALA A 133 4.37 3.04 7.78
N TYR A 134 4.91 3.66 6.74
CA TYR A 134 5.46 2.96 5.58
C TYR A 134 6.93 3.32 5.35
N SER A 135 7.77 2.30 5.13
CA SER A 135 9.14 2.45 4.60
C SER A 135 9.14 2.04 3.14
N MET A 136 9.33 2.98 2.23
CA MET A 136 9.24 2.76 0.78
C MET A 136 10.62 2.84 0.15
N VAL A 137 11.21 1.70 -0.21
CA VAL A 137 12.53 1.64 -0.86
C VAL A 137 12.36 1.56 -2.38
N ILE A 138 12.77 2.61 -3.09
CA ILE A 138 12.56 2.76 -4.54
C ILE A 138 13.85 3.15 -5.26
N HIS A 139 13.94 2.80 -6.55
CA HIS A 139 15.12 3.13 -7.37
C HIS A 139 14.79 3.52 -8.83
N ASN A 140 13.54 3.32 -9.29
CA ASN A 140 13.10 3.65 -10.64
C ASN A 140 11.55 3.68 -10.74
N LYS A 141 11.03 3.83 -11.96
CA LYS A 141 9.60 3.76 -12.32
C LYS A 141 8.72 4.72 -11.52
N ILE A 142 8.88 6.02 -11.79
CA ILE A 142 8.20 7.10 -11.06
C ILE A 142 6.67 6.94 -11.05
N GLU A 143 6.09 6.46 -12.15
CA GLU A 143 4.65 6.21 -12.23
C GLU A 143 4.20 5.11 -11.27
N MET A 144 4.99 4.05 -11.09
CA MET A 144 4.65 3.02 -10.11
C MET A 144 4.78 3.50 -8.67
N PHE A 145 5.81 4.31 -8.39
CA PHE A 145 5.94 4.93 -7.07
C PHE A 145 4.70 5.76 -6.73
N GLU A 146 4.25 6.63 -7.63
CA GLU A 146 3.08 7.47 -7.36
C GLU A 146 1.80 6.63 -7.24
N ARG A 147 1.59 5.63 -8.11
CA ARG A 147 0.40 4.77 -8.06
C ARG A 147 0.33 3.95 -6.78
N LEU A 148 1.46 3.39 -6.35
CA LEU A 148 1.58 2.72 -5.05
C LEU A 148 1.25 3.71 -3.93
N LEU A 149 1.95 4.85 -3.88
CA LEU A 149 1.76 5.88 -2.85
C LEU A 149 0.30 6.31 -2.77
N ARG A 150 -0.33 6.67 -3.89
CA ARG A 150 -1.75 7.04 -3.98
C ARG A 150 -2.69 5.96 -3.45
N SER A 151 -2.36 4.69 -3.67
CA SER A 151 -3.22 3.56 -3.29
C SER A 151 -3.13 3.23 -1.80
N ILE A 152 -2.01 3.58 -1.15
CA ILE A 152 -1.82 3.40 0.30
C ILE A 152 -1.92 4.70 1.11
N TYR A 153 -2.02 5.86 0.45
CA TYR A 153 -2.02 7.17 1.09
C TYR A 153 -3.28 7.39 1.93
N ALA A 154 -3.09 7.76 3.19
CA ALA A 154 -4.09 8.32 4.08
C ALA A 154 -3.44 9.43 4.92
N PRO A 155 -4.14 10.53 5.21
CA PRO A 155 -3.53 11.72 5.84
C PRO A 155 -3.08 11.50 7.29
N GLN A 156 -3.64 10.51 7.99
CA GLN A 156 -3.25 10.17 9.36
C GLN A 156 -2.02 9.25 9.43
N ASN A 157 -1.67 8.57 8.33
CA ASN A 157 -0.50 7.68 8.26
C ASN A 157 0.80 8.49 8.09
N VAL A 158 1.94 7.83 7.99
CA VAL A 158 3.24 8.48 7.70
C VAL A 158 4.09 7.63 6.76
N TYR A 159 4.77 8.28 5.82
CA TYR A 159 5.48 7.60 4.73
C TYR A 159 6.91 8.12 4.63
N CYS A 160 7.88 7.24 4.84
CA CYS A 160 9.28 7.51 4.54
C CYS A 160 9.64 6.88 3.19
N VAL A 161 10.27 7.65 2.32
CA VAL A 161 10.71 7.20 1.00
C VAL A 161 12.23 7.19 0.94
N HIS A 162 12.81 6.01 0.84
CA HIS A 162 14.23 5.85 0.58
C HIS A 162 14.47 5.72 -0.93
N ILE A 163 15.18 6.69 -1.49
CA ILE A 163 15.59 6.71 -2.90
C ILE A 163 17.01 6.16 -2.99
N ASP A 164 17.24 5.16 -3.85
CA ASP A 164 18.62 4.68 -4.11
C ASP A 164 19.49 5.83 -4.66
N ASN A 165 20.65 6.09 -4.06
CA ASN A 165 21.57 7.14 -4.51
C ASN A 165 22.03 6.97 -5.96
N LYS A 166 21.97 5.75 -6.50
CA LYS A 166 22.33 5.45 -7.90
C LYS A 166 21.20 5.76 -8.87
N SER A 167 20.01 6.12 -8.40
CA SER A 167 18.90 6.48 -9.29
C SER A 167 19.21 7.74 -10.10
N PRO A 168 18.70 7.83 -11.34
CA PRO A 168 18.83 9.04 -12.17
C PRO A 168 18.38 10.32 -11.44
N ALA A 169 19.06 11.43 -11.69
CA ALA A 169 18.83 12.69 -10.97
C ALA A 169 17.39 13.21 -11.12
N ASP A 170 16.83 13.13 -12.33
CA ASP A 170 15.45 13.50 -12.65
C ASP A 170 14.44 12.67 -11.86
N PHE A 171 14.68 11.36 -11.70
CA PHE A 171 13.88 10.48 -10.86
C PHE A 171 13.94 10.92 -9.39
N GLN A 172 15.12 11.20 -8.85
CA GLN A 172 15.24 11.64 -7.46
C GLN A 172 14.52 12.98 -7.22
N GLU A 173 14.64 13.91 -8.17
CA GLU A 173 13.96 15.21 -8.12
C GLU A 173 12.44 15.04 -8.16
N ALA A 174 11.93 14.20 -9.06
CA ALA A 174 10.50 13.93 -9.18
C ALA A 174 9.92 13.29 -7.90
N VAL A 175 10.64 12.35 -7.27
CA VAL A 175 10.21 11.77 -5.99
C VAL A 175 10.15 12.84 -4.90
N ARG A 176 11.17 13.69 -4.79
CA ARG A 176 11.19 14.80 -3.81
C ARG A 176 10.02 15.77 -4.05
N ALA A 177 9.72 16.09 -5.31
CA ALA A 177 8.61 16.97 -5.66
C ALA A 177 7.25 16.36 -5.32
N ILE A 178 7.04 15.06 -5.56
CA ILE A 178 5.82 14.35 -5.14
C ILE A 178 5.69 14.34 -3.61
N ALA A 179 6.77 14.00 -2.90
CA ALA A 179 6.78 13.97 -1.44
C ALA A 179 6.45 15.36 -0.84
N ALA A 180 7.04 16.43 -1.39
CA ALA A 180 6.78 17.80 -0.95
C ALA A 180 5.31 18.23 -1.10
N CYS A 181 4.54 17.60 -1.99
CA CYS A 181 3.12 17.88 -2.14
C CYS A 181 2.23 17.20 -1.09
N LEU A 182 2.77 16.33 -0.23
CA LEU A 182 1.99 15.55 0.75
C LEU A 182 2.59 15.74 2.16
N PRO A 183 1.83 16.26 3.14
CA PRO A 183 2.40 16.75 4.41
C PRO A 183 2.99 15.66 5.32
N ASN A 184 2.61 14.41 5.12
CA ASN A 184 3.02 13.24 5.90
C ASN A 184 3.89 12.26 5.08
N VAL A 185 4.43 12.70 3.95
CA VAL A 185 5.38 11.96 3.12
C VAL A 185 6.71 12.70 3.12
N PHE A 186 7.80 12.00 3.38
CA PHE A 186 9.13 12.59 3.36
C PHE A 186 10.16 11.63 2.78
N VAL A 187 11.25 12.18 2.25
CA VAL A 187 12.41 11.39 1.81
C VAL A 187 13.32 11.14 3.01
N ALA A 188 13.84 9.92 3.12
CA ALA A 188 14.74 9.53 4.20
C ALA A 188 15.94 10.51 4.31
N SER A 189 16.33 10.82 5.54
CA SER A 189 17.44 11.71 5.86
C SER A 189 18.80 11.16 5.39
N HIS A 190 18.91 9.84 5.35
CA HIS A 190 20.08 9.10 4.87
C HIS A 190 19.69 8.15 3.74
N LEU A 191 20.34 8.34 2.58
CA LEU A 191 20.15 7.54 1.38
C LEU A 191 21.37 6.64 1.14
N GLU A 192 21.10 5.38 0.80
CA GLU A 192 22.08 4.34 0.52
C GLU A 192 22.21 4.08 -0.99
N SER A 193 23.42 3.70 -1.41
CA SER A 193 23.65 3.11 -2.73
C SER A 193 23.38 1.60 -2.66
N VAL A 194 22.15 1.19 -2.97
CA VAL A 194 21.71 -0.18 -2.67
C VAL A 194 22.31 -1.20 -3.63
N VAL A 195 23.14 -2.11 -3.14
CA VAL A 195 23.68 -3.25 -3.89
C VAL A 195 22.84 -4.51 -3.59
N TYR A 196 22.42 -5.21 -4.64
CA TYR A 196 21.61 -6.42 -4.54
C TYR A 196 22.26 -7.45 -3.60
N ALA A 197 21.43 -8.05 -2.73
CA ALA A 197 21.84 -9.03 -1.72
C ALA A 197 22.88 -8.55 -0.69
N SER A 198 23.14 -7.24 -0.59
CA SER A 198 24.04 -6.68 0.42
C SER A 198 23.29 -6.01 1.58
N TRP A 199 24.03 -5.69 2.64
CA TRP A 199 23.55 -4.93 3.81
C TRP A 199 22.86 -3.61 3.47
N SER A 200 23.28 -2.92 2.41
CA SER A 200 22.69 -1.63 2.02
C SER A 200 21.17 -1.69 1.80
N ARG A 201 20.62 -2.86 1.42
CA ARG A 201 19.16 -3.05 1.33
C ARG A 201 18.50 -2.97 2.70
N VAL A 202 19.09 -3.58 3.72
CA VAL A 202 18.61 -3.49 5.11
C VAL A 202 18.79 -2.07 5.63
N GLN A 203 19.95 -1.47 5.40
CA GLN A 203 20.26 -0.12 5.86
C GLN A 203 19.25 0.91 5.34
N ALA A 204 18.78 0.77 4.10
CA ALA A 204 17.74 1.62 3.55
C ALA A 204 16.42 1.60 4.38
N ASP A 205 15.98 0.41 4.82
CA ASP A 205 14.82 0.29 5.71
C ASP A 205 15.12 0.83 7.12
N LEU A 206 16.32 0.58 7.65
CA LEU A 206 16.73 1.11 8.96
C LEU A 206 16.77 2.64 8.98
N ASN A 207 17.26 3.27 7.92
CA ASN A 207 17.28 4.73 7.79
C ASN A 207 15.85 5.29 7.85
N CYS A 208 14.92 4.70 7.10
CA CYS A 208 13.51 5.10 7.18
C CYS A 208 12.88 4.82 8.54
N MET A 209 13.15 3.66 9.14
CA MET A 209 12.66 3.34 10.49
C MET A 209 13.13 4.36 11.54
N GLN A 210 14.39 4.79 11.47
CA GLN A 210 14.94 5.80 12.36
C GLN A 210 14.22 7.15 12.22
N ASP A 211 13.99 7.62 10.99
CA ASP A 211 13.28 8.87 10.74
C ASP A 211 11.80 8.79 11.14
N LEU A 212 11.15 7.65 10.87
CA LEU A 212 9.76 7.41 11.26
C LEU A 212 9.57 7.45 12.77
N LEU A 213 10.57 7.03 13.57
CA LEU A 213 10.51 7.16 15.02
C LEU A 213 10.50 8.62 15.50
N GLN A 214 11.07 9.54 14.73
CA GLN A 214 11.07 10.99 15.01
C GLN A 214 9.78 11.69 14.59
N SER A 215 8.92 11.03 13.81
CA SER A 215 7.64 11.59 13.40
C SER A 215 6.76 11.91 14.63
N PRO A 216 6.04 13.04 14.63
CA PRO A 216 5.06 13.33 15.68
C PRO A 216 3.88 12.33 15.65
N VAL A 217 3.63 11.68 14.51
CA VAL A 217 2.57 10.69 14.34
C VAL A 217 2.86 9.48 15.22
N GLN A 218 1.92 9.14 16.09
CA GLN A 218 2.03 7.98 16.99
C GLN A 218 1.58 6.70 16.28
N TRP A 219 2.29 6.32 15.22
CA TRP A 219 1.98 5.14 14.43
C TRP A 219 2.14 3.83 15.21
N ARG A 220 1.37 2.81 14.81
CA ARG A 220 1.25 1.53 15.52
C ARG A 220 2.16 0.45 14.94
N TYR A 221 2.14 0.34 13.62
CA TYR A 221 2.87 -0.65 12.83
C TYR A 221 3.61 0.04 11.69
N ILE A 222 4.73 -0.56 11.28
CA ILE A 222 5.41 -0.25 10.03
C ILE A 222 5.22 -1.40 9.03
N LEU A 223 4.96 -1.05 7.78
CA LEU A 223 5.01 -1.94 6.63
C LEU A 223 6.11 -1.43 5.69
N ASN A 224 7.06 -2.27 5.30
CA ASN A 224 8.01 -1.89 4.27
C ASN A 224 7.53 -2.31 2.88
N THR A 225 7.89 -1.53 1.86
CA THR A 225 7.55 -1.77 0.46
C THR A 225 8.76 -1.55 -0.45
N CYS A 226 8.71 -2.13 -1.62
CA CYS A 226 9.57 -1.84 -2.76
C CYS A 226 8.76 -1.22 -3.92
N GLY A 227 9.45 -0.68 -4.92
CA GLY A 227 8.80 0.03 -6.04
C GLY A 227 7.90 -0.79 -6.98
N THR A 228 7.82 -2.12 -6.81
CA THR A 228 6.94 -2.99 -7.62
C THR A 228 5.86 -3.67 -6.79
N ASP A 229 5.64 -3.20 -5.57
CA ASP A 229 4.56 -3.65 -4.70
C ASP A 229 3.25 -2.95 -5.01
N PHE A 230 2.14 -3.61 -4.68
CA PHE A 230 0.83 -2.98 -4.71
C PHE A 230 -0.07 -3.53 -3.58
N PRO A 231 -0.91 -2.69 -2.94
CA PRO A 231 -1.88 -3.17 -1.96
C PRO A 231 -2.91 -4.10 -2.60
N ILE A 232 -3.39 -5.06 -1.81
CA ILE A 232 -4.54 -5.93 -2.17
C ILE A 232 -5.63 -5.88 -1.09
N LYS A 233 -5.53 -4.86 -0.22
CA LYS A 233 -6.44 -4.52 0.87
C LYS A 233 -6.51 -2.99 0.95
N THR A 234 -7.68 -2.48 1.30
CA THR A 234 -7.89 -1.06 1.64
C THR A 234 -7.20 -0.71 2.95
N ASN A 235 -6.99 0.58 3.22
CA ASN A 235 -6.39 1.03 4.49
C ASN A 235 -7.19 0.52 5.72
N ALA A 236 -8.53 0.55 5.66
CA ALA A 236 -9.39 0.00 6.71
C ALA A 236 -9.20 -1.52 6.91
N GLU A 237 -9.08 -2.30 5.82
CA GLU A 237 -8.83 -3.75 5.92
C GLU A 237 -7.44 -4.06 6.46
N ILE A 238 -6.42 -3.29 6.05
CA ILE A 238 -5.06 -3.38 6.61
C ILE A 238 -5.13 -3.14 8.12
N ILE A 239 -5.77 -2.07 8.57
CA ILE A 239 -5.91 -1.75 10.00
C ILE A 239 -6.60 -2.88 10.76
N ARG A 240 -7.67 -3.46 10.22
CA ARG A 240 -8.37 -4.58 10.85
C ARG A 240 -7.48 -5.82 10.96
N ALA A 241 -6.74 -6.15 9.91
CA ALA A 241 -5.78 -7.26 9.95
C ALA A 241 -4.67 -7.01 10.98
N LEU A 242 -4.16 -5.78 11.08
CA LEU A 242 -3.15 -5.41 12.08
C LEU A 242 -3.69 -5.46 13.52
N LYS A 243 -4.96 -5.07 13.74
CA LYS A 243 -5.60 -5.18 15.06
C LYS A 243 -5.70 -6.64 15.54
N VAL A 244 -5.90 -7.59 14.62
CA VAL A 244 -5.92 -9.03 14.93
C VAL A 244 -4.58 -9.53 15.47
N LEU A 245 -3.46 -8.90 15.11
CA LEU A 245 -2.14 -9.26 15.63
C LEU A 245 -1.96 -8.93 17.12
N GLN A 246 -2.81 -8.10 17.72
CA GLN A 246 -2.78 -7.78 19.16
C GLN A 246 -1.39 -7.37 19.68
N GLY A 247 -0.62 -6.61 18.89
CA GLY A 247 0.74 -6.17 19.25
C GLY A 247 1.86 -7.16 18.92
N GLN A 248 1.55 -8.28 18.27
CA GLN A 248 2.54 -9.16 17.65
C GLN A 248 2.96 -8.64 16.28
N ASN A 249 4.15 -9.04 15.84
CA ASN A 249 4.64 -8.81 14.49
C ASN A 249 4.17 -9.93 13.55
N SER A 250 4.24 -9.71 12.25
CA SER A 250 4.01 -10.74 11.24
C SER A 250 5.06 -10.64 10.12
N MET A 251 5.73 -11.74 9.84
CA MET A 251 6.67 -11.91 8.73
C MET A 251 6.97 -13.40 8.51
N GLU A 252 7.49 -13.74 7.34
CA GLU A 252 8.04 -15.07 7.10
C GLU A 252 9.19 -15.34 8.08
N SER A 253 9.14 -16.48 8.77
CA SER A 253 10.13 -16.87 9.77
C SER A 253 10.12 -18.39 9.93
N GLU A 254 11.03 -19.04 9.22
CA GLU A 254 11.15 -20.48 9.10
C GLU A 254 12.55 -20.96 9.50
N LYS A 255 12.65 -22.27 9.76
CA LYS A 255 13.93 -22.89 10.07
C LYS A 255 14.83 -22.86 8.84
N PRO A 256 16.10 -22.45 8.98
CA PRO A 256 16.99 -22.28 7.84
C PRO A 256 17.37 -23.62 7.21
N SER A 257 17.18 -23.75 5.89
CA SER A 257 17.74 -24.86 5.12
C SER A 257 19.27 -24.81 5.10
N ALA A 258 19.94 -25.94 4.85
CA ALA A 258 21.41 -25.99 4.78
C ALA A 258 21.98 -25.01 3.73
N PHE A 259 21.27 -24.82 2.61
CA PHE A 259 21.62 -23.85 1.57
C PHE A 259 21.53 -22.41 2.08
N LYS A 260 20.44 -22.04 2.76
CA LYS A 260 20.29 -20.68 3.32
C LYS A 260 21.33 -20.42 4.41
N GLN A 261 21.66 -21.41 5.24
CA GLN A 261 22.71 -21.27 6.27
C GLN A 261 24.08 -20.90 5.70
N ALA A 262 24.40 -21.30 4.46
CA ALA A 262 25.66 -20.95 3.82
C ALA A 262 25.83 -19.43 3.63
N ARG A 263 24.73 -18.66 3.61
CA ARG A 263 24.73 -17.20 3.38
C ARG A 263 25.34 -16.38 4.51
N TRP A 264 25.39 -16.92 5.73
CA TRP A 264 25.99 -16.25 6.89
C TRP A 264 27.11 -17.04 7.57
N LYS A 265 27.51 -18.18 6.99
CA LYS A 265 28.69 -18.96 7.44
C LYS A 265 30.02 -18.33 7.00
N TYR A 266 29.99 -17.52 5.94
CA TYR A 266 31.19 -16.94 5.34
C TYR A 266 31.03 -15.43 5.20
N HIS A 267 32.17 -14.73 5.20
CA HIS A 267 32.22 -13.32 4.88
C HIS A 267 31.89 -13.11 3.40
N HIS A 268 31.22 -12.00 3.11
CA HIS A 268 30.91 -11.57 1.77
C HIS A 268 31.41 -10.14 1.57
N GLU A 269 32.03 -9.90 0.42
CA GLU A 269 32.54 -8.59 0.04
C GLU A 269 31.64 -7.96 -1.01
N VAL A 270 31.44 -6.65 -0.90
CA VAL A 270 30.61 -5.88 -1.83
C VAL A 270 31.52 -5.21 -2.87
N GLY A 271 31.58 -5.81 -4.06
CA GLY A 271 32.16 -5.19 -5.26
C GLY A 271 31.07 -4.64 -6.18
N THR A 272 31.24 -4.81 -7.49
CA THR A 272 30.15 -4.59 -8.48
C THR A 272 28.99 -5.56 -8.25
N VAL A 273 29.32 -6.77 -7.79
CA VAL A 273 28.40 -7.78 -7.26
C VAL A 273 28.93 -8.24 -5.92
N ILE A 274 28.03 -8.69 -5.05
CA ILE A 274 28.42 -9.33 -3.80
C ILE A 274 29.00 -10.72 -4.07
N SER A 275 30.13 -11.05 -3.43
CA SER A 275 30.80 -12.34 -3.60
C SER A 275 31.16 -12.94 -2.24
N ARG A 276 31.10 -14.28 -2.15
CA ARG A 276 31.48 -15.02 -0.95
C ARG A 276 33.01 -15.18 -0.91
N THR A 277 33.63 -14.87 0.22
CA THR A 277 35.05 -15.11 0.46
C THR A 277 35.31 -16.50 1.05
N ALA A 278 36.58 -16.89 1.18
CA ALA A 278 36.96 -18.13 1.86
C ALA A 278 36.92 -18.03 3.40
N MET A 279 36.77 -16.82 3.94
CA MET A 279 36.82 -16.56 5.38
C MET A 279 35.52 -16.99 6.04
N GLN A 280 35.60 -17.88 7.03
CA GLN A 280 34.46 -18.26 7.86
C GLN A 280 34.16 -17.17 8.89
N LYS A 281 32.88 -16.88 9.09
CA LYS A 281 32.42 -15.97 10.14
C LYS A 281 32.40 -16.69 11.48
N VAL A 282 32.63 -15.93 12.55
CA VAL A 282 32.27 -16.37 13.90
C VAL A 282 30.75 -16.59 14.01
N PRO A 283 30.27 -17.47 14.91
CA PRO A 283 28.84 -17.63 15.16
C PRO A 283 28.14 -16.29 15.48
N PRO A 284 26.84 -16.15 15.14
CA PRO A 284 26.10 -14.93 15.46
C PRO A 284 26.13 -14.66 16.98
N PRO A 285 26.20 -13.39 17.42
CA PRO A 285 26.26 -13.01 18.83
C PRO A 285 24.88 -13.12 19.51
N LEU A 286 24.19 -14.25 19.31
CA LEU A 286 22.83 -14.50 19.76
C LEU A 286 22.77 -15.80 20.58
N SER A 287 21.96 -15.82 21.62
CA SER A 287 21.64 -17.03 22.39
C SER A 287 20.50 -17.86 21.76
N SER A 288 19.73 -17.27 20.84
CA SER A 288 18.67 -17.93 20.11
C SER A 288 19.11 -18.37 18.70
N PRO A 289 18.45 -19.36 18.08
CA PRO A 289 18.73 -19.78 16.72
C PRO A 289 18.52 -18.67 15.67
N MET A 290 19.19 -18.83 14.52
CA MET A 290 18.91 -18.07 13.30
C MET A 290 17.68 -18.62 12.58
N PHE A 291 16.92 -17.74 11.95
CA PHE A 291 15.75 -18.05 11.12
C PHE A 291 15.86 -17.38 9.75
N THR A 292 15.12 -17.88 8.77
CA THR A 292 15.03 -17.28 7.42
C THR A 292 13.64 -16.82 7.11
N GLY A 293 13.55 -15.82 6.25
CA GLY A 293 12.31 -15.41 5.63
C GLY A 293 12.61 -14.57 4.40
N ASN A 294 11.82 -13.52 4.21
CA ASN A 294 12.02 -12.54 3.14
C ASN A 294 12.20 -11.12 3.72
N ALA A 295 12.43 -10.16 2.82
CA ALA A 295 12.70 -8.78 3.19
C ALA A 295 11.47 -8.01 3.71
N TYR A 296 10.25 -8.55 3.57
CA TYR A 296 9.00 -7.83 3.81
C TYR A 296 8.41 -8.14 5.19
N ILE A 297 8.08 -7.09 5.93
CA ILE A 297 7.70 -7.20 7.34
C ILE A 297 6.51 -6.33 7.69
N VAL A 298 5.77 -6.79 8.71
CA VAL A 298 4.80 -6.01 9.49
C VAL A 298 5.28 -6.05 10.93
N VAL A 299 5.76 -4.93 11.47
CA VAL A 299 6.30 -4.89 12.84
C VAL A 299 5.78 -3.71 13.63
N THR A 300 5.69 -3.88 14.94
CA THR A 300 5.22 -2.83 15.85
C THR A 300 6.22 -1.69 15.98
N ARG A 301 5.76 -0.50 16.38
CA ARG A 301 6.66 0.60 16.76
C ARG A 301 7.63 0.23 17.87
N ALA A 302 7.20 -0.58 18.83
CA ALA A 302 8.04 -1.06 19.93
C ALA A 302 9.19 -1.95 19.41
N PHE A 303 8.94 -2.80 18.42
CA PHE A 303 9.98 -3.59 17.75
C PHE A 303 11.04 -2.67 17.12
N VAL A 304 10.61 -1.65 16.38
CA VAL A 304 11.52 -0.68 15.75
C VAL A 304 12.34 0.09 16.78
N GLN A 305 11.71 0.55 17.88
CA GLN A 305 12.45 1.20 18.98
C GLN A 305 13.47 0.26 19.62
N HIS A 306 13.13 -1.02 19.77
CA HIS A 306 14.01 -2.02 20.37
C HIS A 306 15.26 -2.26 19.51
N ILE A 307 15.12 -2.28 18.18
CA ILE A 307 16.24 -2.43 17.23
C ILE A 307 17.35 -1.41 17.49
N PHE A 308 16.99 -0.14 17.73
CA PHE A 308 17.97 0.93 17.92
C PHE A 308 18.47 1.11 19.35
N LYS A 309 17.87 0.40 20.34
CA LYS A 309 18.19 0.56 21.77
C LYS A 309 18.86 -0.65 22.39
N ASN A 310 18.60 -1.85 21.87
CA ASN A 310 19.10 -3.08 22.47
C ASN A 310 20.52 -3.40 21.98
N PRO A 311 21.52 -3.48 22.88
CA PRO A 311 22.92 -3.71 22.48
C PRO A 311 23.15 -5.04 21.77
N THR A 312 22.46 -6.11 22.17
CA THR A 312 22.57 -7.43 21.54
C THR A 312 22.03 -7.39 20.10
N VAL A 313 20.91 -6.69 19.87
CA VAL A 313 20.38 -6.49 18.51
C VAL A 313 21.36 -5.68 17.67
N GLN A 314 21.92 -4.59 18.19
CA GLN A 314 22.91 -3.79 17.47
C GLN A 314 24.16 -4.61 17.10
N GLN A 315 24.70 -5.39 18.04
CA GLN A 315 25.82 -6.30 17.77
C GLN A 315 25.49 -7.35 16.71
N PHE A 316 24.25 -7.88 16.71
CA PHE A 316 23.80 -8.82 15.70
C PHE A 316 23.68 -8.17 14.30
N LEU A 317 23.14 -6.96 14.22
CA LEU A 317 23.06 -6.22 12.96
C LEU A 317 24.45 -5.90 12.41
N ASP A 318 25.38 -5.48 13.27
CA ASP A 318 26.77 -5.26 12.88
C ASP A 318 27.43 -6.55 12.39
N TRP A 319 27.22 -7.67 13.07
CA TRP A 319 27.68 -8.99 12.62
C TRP A 319 27.10 -9.39 11.27
N ALA A 320 25.89 -8.96 10.92
CA ALA A 320 25.21 -9.33 9.69
C ALA A 320 25.64 -8.52 8.44
N LYS A 321 26.40 -7.43 8.61
CA LYS A 321 26.74 -6.47 7.54
C LYS A 321 27.46 -7.08 6.33
N ASP A 322 28.22 -8.15 6.54
CA ASP A 322 29.02 -8.87 5.54
C ASP A 322 28.48 -10.30 5.29
N THR A 323 27.18 -10.49 5.48
CA THR A 323 26.46 -11.71 5.07
C THR A 323 25.76 -11.52 3.72
N TYR A 324 25.37 -12.61 3.06
CA TYR A 324 24.64 -12.57 1.80
C TYR A 324 23.13 -12.53 2.02
N SER A 325 22.45 -11.58 1.38
CA SER A 325 21.00 -11.31 1.55
C SER A 325 20.59 -11.20 3.03
N PRO A 326 21.20 -10.30 3.82
CA PRO A 326 20.85 -10.15 5.24
C PRO A 326 19.37 -9.88 5.49
N ASP A 327 18.72 -9.19 4.55
CA ASP A 327 17.28 -8.93 4.54
C ASP A 327 16.42 -10.21 4.62
N GLU A 328 16.94 -11.37 4.20
CA GLU A 328 16.24 -12.66 4.25
C GLU A 328 16.51 -13.49 5.53
N HIS A 329 17.24 -12.95 6.51
CA HIS A 329 17.43 -13.65 7.80
C HIS A 329 17.44 -12.75 9.03
N ILE A 330 17.76 -11.46 8.93
CA ILE A 330 17.80 -10.60 10.11
C ILE A 330 16.40 -10.42 10.72
N TRP A 331 15.38 -10.16 9.91
CA TRP A 331 14.05 -9.84 10.42
C TRP A 331 13.40 -11.09 11.00
N ALA A 332 13.47 -12.18 10.24
CA ALA A 332 13.03 -13.49 10.66
C ALA A 332 13.70 -13.93 11.97
N THR A 333 14.99 -13.64 12.16
CA THR A 333 15.72 -13.98 13.39
C THR A 333 15.32 -13.08 14.56
N LEU A 334 15.29 -11.76 14.38
CA LEU A 334 14.88 -10.81 15.41
C LEU A 334 13.45 -11.07 15.89
N ASN A 335 12.56 -11.47 14.98
CA ASN A 335 11.18 -11.82 15.32
C ASN A 335 11.05 -13.12 16.14
N ARG A 336 12.14 -13.84 16.39
CA ARG A 336 12.17 -15.08 17.19
C ARG A 336 13.06 -14.99 18.43
N MET A 337 13.66 -13.84 18.66
CA MET A 337 14.51 -13.57 19.81
C MET A 337 13.66 -13.30 21.07
N PRO A 338 13.90 -14.02 22.18
CA PRO A 338 13.26 -13.71 23.45
C PRO A 338 13.53 -12.26 23.88
N GLY A 339 12.48 -11.57 24.35
CA GLY A 339 12.56 -10.19 24.82
C GLY A 339 12.42 -9.12 23.73
N VAL A 340 12.38 -9.51 22.44
CA VAL A 340 12.06 -8.59 21.35
C VAL A 340 10.53 -8.31 21.32
N PRO A 341 10.09 -7.04 21.29
CA PRO A 341 8.66 -6.71 21.28
C PRO A 341 7.91 -7.28 20.08
N GLY A 342 6.79 -7.96 20.35
CA GLY A 342 5.94 -8.58 19.32
C GLY A 342 6.54 -9.83 18.68
N ALA A 343 7.69 -10.31 19.15
CA ALA A 343 8.34 -11.51 18.66
C ALA A 343 7.58 -12.79 19.04
N MET A 344 7.72 -13.83 18.22
CA MET A 344 7.19 -15.16 18.45
C MET A 344 8.24 -16.09 19.08
N PRO A 345 7.85 -17.10 19.87
CA PRO A 345 8.81 -18.04 20.43
C PRO A 345 9.63 -18.78 19.36
N PRO A 346 10.91 -19.13 19.63
CA PRO A 346 11.78 -19.78 18.63
C PRO A 346 11.41 -21.24 18.33
N ASN A 347 10.39 -21.80 18.98
CA ASN A 347 9.95 -23.17 18.72
C ASN A 347 9.36 -23.31 17.31
N ASP A 348 9.66 -24.41 16.62
CA ASP A 348 9.22 -24.67 15.24
C ASP A 348 7.69 -24.63 15.06
N LYS A 349 6.90 -24.80 16.13
CA LYS A 349 5.44 -24.63 16.10
C LYS A 349 4.96 -23.22 15.74
N TYR A 350 5.81 -22.21 15.86
CA TYR A 350 5.51 -20.82 15.50
C TYR A 350 6.11 -20.41 14.15
N GLN A 351 6.55 -21.37 13.33
CA GLN A 351 6.99 -21.06 11.97
C GLN A 351 5.84 -20.47 11.15
N LEU A 352 6.18 -19.44 10.37
CA LEU A 352 5.27 -18.81 9.42
C LEU A 352 5.95 -18.80 8.06
N SER A 353 5.36 -19.50 7.09
CA SER A 353 5.75 -19.39 5.69
C SER A 353 5.30 -18.06 5.09
N ASP A 354 5.77 -17.76 3.88
CA ASP A 354 5.33 -16.61 3.10
C ASP A 354 3.80 -16.59 2.86
N MET A 355 3.21 -17.76 2.60
CA MET A 355 1.77 -17.91 2.40
C MET A 355 0.96 -17.69 3.68
N ASN A 356 1.52 -17.95 4.86
CA ASN A 356 0.83 -17.78 6.15
C ASN A 356 1.07 -16.40 6.78
N ALA A 357 2.19 -15.75 6.50
CA ALA A 357 2.48 -14.41 7.00
C ALA A 357 1.63 -13.35 6.28
N LEU A 358 1.29 -12.26 6.97
CA LEU A 358 0.51 -11.15 6.40
C LEU A 358 1.21 -10.26 5.36
N PRO A 359 2.53 -9.96 5.43
CA PRO A 359 3.07 -8.79 4.71
C PRO A 359 2.95 -8.84 3.20
N ARG A 360 3.27 -9.99 2.58
CA ARG A 360 3.46 -10.06 1.13
C ARG A 360 3.02 -11.37 0.52
N LEU A 361 2.15 -11.28 -0.49
CA LEU A 361 1.87 -12.35 -1.42
C LEU A 361 2.87 -12.33 -2.58
N VAL A 362 3.52 -13.46 -2.86
CA VAL A 362 4.48 -13.62 -3.96
C VAL A 362 4.25 -14.97 -4.63
N LYS A 363 4.19 -15.02 -5.96
CA LYS A 363 4.24 -16.29 -6.70
C LYS A 363 5.65 -16.56 -7.23
N TRP A 364 6.21 -17.69 -6.82
CA TRP A 364 7.45 -18.25 -7.35
C TRP A 364 7.16 -19.28 -8.43
N GLN A 365 7.78 -19.10 -9.60
CA GLN A 365 7.57 -19.89 -10.82
C GLN A 365 7.63 -21.40 -10.59
N TYR A 366 8.56 -21.87 -9.75
CA TYR A 366 8.81 -23.29 -9.50
C TYR A 366 7.83 -23.94 -8.51
N LEU A 367 6.88 -23.18 -7.95
CA LEU A 367 5.81 -23.67 -7.07
C LEU A 367 4.41 -23.45 -7.67
N GLU A 368 4.32 -22.80 -8.83
CA GLU A 368 3.04 -22.60 -9.52
C GLU A 368 2.48 -23.92 -10.04
N GLY A 369 1.17 -24.09 -9.99
CA GLY A 369 0.53 -25.29 -10.55
C GLY A 369 -0.94 -25.44 -10.21
N ASP A 370 -1.44 -26.66 -10.37
CA ASP A 370 -2.82 -27.01 -10.04
C ASP A 370 -3.01 -27.07 -8.52
N THR A 371 -3.76 -26.11 -7.97
CA THR A 371 -3.99 -26.00 -6.53
C THR A 371 -4.79 -27.19 -5.97
N SER A 372 -5.60 -27.84 -6.80
CA SER A 372 -6.30 -29.08 -6.41
C SER A 372 -5.35 -30.28 -6.26
N LYS A 373 -4.12 -30.15 -6.77
CA LYS A 373 -3.06 -31.17 -6.71
C LYS A 373 -1.88 -30.78 -5.81
N GLY A 374 -2.05 -29.77 -4.96
CA GLY A 374 -1.08 -29.41 -3.93
C GLY A 374 -0.13 -28.26 -4.27
N ALA A 375 -0.31 -27.58 -5.40
CA ALA A 375 0.38 -26.29 -5.61
C ALA A 375 -0.19 -25.23 -4.64
N PRO A 376 0.65 -24.37 -4.03
CA PRO A 376 0.18 -23.30 -3.15
C PRO A 376 -0.64 -22.24 -3.89
N TYR A 377 -0.45 -22.08 -5.20
CA TYR A 377 -1.11 -21.07 -6.00
C TYR A 377 -1.16 -21.41 -7.51
N PRO A 378 -2.15 -20.87 -8.25
CA PRO A 378 -2.29 -21.13 -9.67
C PRO A 378 -1.16 -20.50 -10.50
N PRO A 379 -0.96 -20.93 -11.75
CA PRO A 379 0.02 -20.34 -12.66
C PRO A 379 -0.09 -18.82 -12.79
N CYS A 380 1.05 -18.17 -13.01
CA CYS A 380 1.13 -16.75 -13.32
C CYS A 380 0.44 -16.45 -14.65
N THR A 381 -0.38 -15.41 -14.71
CA THR A 381 -1.02 -14.96 -15.97
C THR A 381 -0.27 -13.83 -16.66
N GLY A 382 0.72 -13.24 -15.98
CA GLY A 382 1.65 -12.25 -16.54
C GLY A 382 2.96 -12.87 -17.01
N LYS A 383 4.09 -12.38 -16.47
CA LYS A 383 5.45 -12.83 -16.87
C LYS A 383 6.34 -13.09 -15.66
N HIS A 384 7.25 -14.05 -15.76
CA HIS A 384 8.27 -14.27 -14.73
C HIS A 384 9.51 -13.42 -14.94
N GLN A 385 10.01 -12.81 -13.87
CA GLN A 385 11.32 -12.17 -13.84
C GLN A 385 12.10 -12.64 -12.62
N ARG A 386 13.25 -13.30 -12.85
CA ARG A 386 14.06 -13.94 -11.80
C ARG A 386 13.21 -14.90 -10.94
N SER A 387 12.41 -15.73 -11.60
CA SER A 387 11.50 -16.71 -11.00
C SER A 387 10.36 -16.15 -10.14
N VAL A 388 10.13 -14.84 -10.14
CA VAL A 388 8.97 -14.21 -9.47
C VAL A 388 7.96 -13.80 -10.53
N CYS A 389 6.68 -14.11 -10.33
CA CYS A 389 5.58 -13.65 -11.18
C CYS A 389 5.42 -12.13 -11.07
N ILE A 390 5.40 -11.47 -12.23
CA ILE A 390 4.83 -10.15 -12.42
C ILE A 390 3.38 -10.38 -12.82
N TYR A 391 2.46 -10.04 -11.93
CA TYR A 391 1.05 -10.40 -12.05
C TYR A 391 0.39 -9.79 -13.29
N GLY A 392 -0.48 -10.57 -13.92
CA GLY A 392 -1.39 -10.14 -14.97
C GLY A 392 -2.83 -9.98 -14.46
N ALA A 393 -3.72 -9.46 -15.31
CA ALA A 393 -5.12 -9.23 -14.96
C ALA A 393 -5.83 -10.53 -14.52
N GLY A 394 -5.46 -11.67 -15.08
CA GLY A 394 -6.02 -12.98 -14.73
C GLY A 394 -5.61 -13.51 -13.35
N ASP A 395 -4.60 -12.91 -12.70
CA ASP A 395 -4.21 -13.26 -11.34
C ASP A 395 -5.10 -12.59 -10.27
N LEU A 396 -5.79 -11.48 -10.62
CA LEU A 396 -6.53 -10.65 -9.67
C LEU A 396 -7.66 -11.38 -8.90
N PRO A 397 -8.51 -12.22 -9.53
CA PRO A 397 -9.55 -12.96 -8.79
C PRO A 397 -8.99 -13.77 -7.63
N TRP A 398 -7.84 -14.41 -7.84
CA TRP A 398 -7.21 -15.25 -6.85
C TRP A 398 -6.45 -14.42 -5.81
N ILE A 399 -5.71 -13.39 -6.25
CA ILE A 399 -4.95 -12.51 -5.35
C ILE A 399 -5.87 -11.86 -4.31
N LEU A 400 -7.05 -11.37 -4.71
CA LEU A 400 -7.97 -10.67 -3.80
C LEU A 400 -8.62 -11.58 -2.76
N GLN A 401 -8.58 -12.90 -2.95
CA GLN A 401 -9.03 -13.88 -1.96
C GLN A 401 -7.98 -14.17 -0.88
N GLN A 402 -6.73 -13.75 -1.08
CA GLN A 402 -5.65 -14.02 -0.11
C GLN A 402 -5.70 -13.03 1.05
N HIS A 403 -5.22 -13.44 2.23
CA HIS A 403 -5.24 -12.59 3.44
C HIS A 403 -4.10 -11.56 3.49
N HIS A 404 -3.12 -11.64 2.60
CA HIS A 404 -1.98 -10.74 2.58
C HIS A 404 -2.41 -9.28 2.39
N LEU A 405 -1.57 -8.37 2.86
CA LEU A 405 -1.83 -6.93 2.83
C LEU A 405 -1.46 -6.32 1.48
N LEU A 406 -0.33 -6.76 0.93
CA LEU A 406 0.19 -6.34 -0.36
C LEU A 406 0.69 -7.55 -1.17
N ALA A 407 0.88 -7.39 -2.47
CA ALA A 407 1.42 -8.40 -3.36
C ALA A 407 2.62 -7.88 -4.19
N ASN A 408 3.49 -8.79 -4.62
CA ASN A 408 4.69 -8.53 -5.42
C ASN A 408 4.80 -9.60 -6.54
N LYS A 409 4.96 -9.26 -7.82
CA LYS A 409 5.30 -7.94 -8.39
C LYS A 409 4.22 -7.42 -9.36
N PHE A 410 4.17 -6.11 -9.51
CA PHE A 410 3.40 -5.44 -10.55
C PHE A 410 4.34 -4.60 -11.43
N ASP A 411 4.07 -4.61 -12.74
CA ASP A 411 4.81 -3.82 -13.71
C ASP A 411 3.85 -3.28 -14.78
N PRO A 412 3.71 -1.95 -14.92
CA PRO A 412 2.85 -1.34 -15.92
C PRO A 412 3.23 -1.72 -17.36
N MET A 413 4.49 -2.11 -17.57
CA MET A 413 5.00 -2.57 -18.86
C MET A 413 4.72 -4.06 -19.15
N VAL A 414 4.27 -4.83 -18.14
CA VAL A 414 3.86 -6.23 -18.30
C VAL A 414 2.36 -6.32 -18.42
N ASP A 415 1.62 -5.72 -17.49
CA ASP A 415 0.16 -5.68 -17.52
C ASP A 415 -0.36 -4.48 -16.72
N ASP A 416 -0.70 -3.41 -17.42
CA ASP A 416 -1.27 -2.22 -16.79
C ASP A 416 -2.72 -2.39 -16.37
N VAL A 417 -3.44 -3.29 -17.03
CA VAL A 417 -4.86 -3.59 -16.74
C VAL A 417 -4.97 -4.17 -15.33
N ALA A 418 -4.05 -5.06 -14.95
CA ALA A 418 -3.95 -5.61 -13.61
C ALA A 418 -3.91 -4.50 -12.54
N ILE A 419 -3.08 -3.48 -12.76
CA ILE A 419 -2.88 -2.39 -11.80
C ILE A 419 -4.09 -1.44 -11.80
N GLN A 420 -4.62 -1.08 -12.98
CA GLN A 420 -5.79 -0.20 -13.08
C GLN A 420 -7.02 -0.81 -12.41
N CYS A 421 -7.28 -2.10 -12.62
CA CYS A 421 -8.42 -2.76 -12.01
C CYS A 421 -8.27 -2.94 -10.50
N LEU A 422 -7.05 -3.17 -10.01
CA LEU A 422 -6.80 -3.22 -8.58
C LEU A 422 -6.95 -1.83 -7.92
N GLU A 423 -6.51 -0.76 -8.58
CA GLU A 423 -6.73 0.62 -8.16
C GLU A 423 -8.22 0.99 -8.08
N GLU A 424 -8.98 0.71 -9.14
CA GLU A 424 -10.42 0.95 -9.18
C GLU A 424 -11.12 0.15 -8.07
N HIS A 425 -10.78 -1.13 -7.94
CA HIS A 425 -11.39 -2.02 -6.95
C HIS A 425 -11.15 -1.52 -5.52
N LEU A 426 -9.90 -1.23 -5.16
CA LEU A 426 -9.56 -0.79 -3.82
C LEU A 426 -10.11 0.61 -3.52
N ARG A 427 -10.09 1.52 -4.51
CA ARG A 427 -10.68 2.85 -4.37
C ARG A 427 -12.18 2.77 -4.14
N HIS A 428 -12.90 2.00 -4.97
CA HIS A 428 -14.33 1.82 -4.83
C HIS A 428 -14.68 1.16 -3.48
N SER A 429 -13.93 0.13 -3.09
CA SER A 429 -14.10 -0.56 -1.81
C SER A 429 -13.90 0.36 -0.61
N ALA A 430 -12.88 1.22 -0.65
CA ALA A 430 -12.61 2.19 0.41
C ALA A 430 -13.72 3.25 0.53
N LEU A 431 -14.21 3.77 -0.60
CA LEU A 431 -15.24 4.82 -0.60
C LEU A 431 -16.63 4.27 -0.23
N TYR A 432 -17.00 3.10 -0.74
CA TYR A 432 -18.38 2.59 -0.64
C TYR A 432 -18.55 1.41 0.31
N GLY A 433 -17.47 0.86 0.87
CA GLY A 433 -17.49 -0.28 1.78
C GLY A 433 -17.86 -1.61 1.12
N ARG A 434 -17.73 -1.72 -0.21
CA ARG A 434 -18.02 -2.93 -0.99
C ARG A 434 -17.17 -3.03 -2.26
N GLY A 435 -16.84 -4.25 -2.67
CA GLY A 435 -16.16 -4.54 -3.94
C GLY A 435 -16.93 -4.09 -5.19
N LEU A 436 -16.25 -4.16 -6.34
CA LEU A 436 -16.79 -3.92 -7.68
C LEU A 436 -17.70 -5.05 -8.19
#